data_AF-A0AAV7WRU9-F1
#
_entry.id   AF-A0AAV7WRU9-F1
#
_cell.length_a   1.000
_cell.length_b   1.000
_cell.length_c   1.000
_cell.angle_alpha   90.00
_cell.angle_beta   90.00
_cell.angle_gamma   90.00
#
_symmetry.space_group_name_H-M   'P 1'
#
loop_
_entity.id
_entity.type
_entity.pdbx_description
1 polymer ?
#
loop_
_entity_poly.entity_id
_entity_poly.type
_entity_poly.pdbx_seq_one_letter_code
_entity_poly.pdbx_strand_id
1 'polypeptide(L)'
;MLKALSMELKHGFETSHANQVEIRGPCEDLGKKIDDLAGRTAALEEEVGGLRVVVEENKEQVRCLKEGETGVMAKIESLENNLRRNNLRFLRVPEGLAEGELKGFLARLIKQEVNVEMSEEDIGKDI
;
A
#
# COMPACT_ATOMS: atom_id res chain seq x y z
N MET A 1 -52.38 7.47 70.18
CA MET A 1 -52.27 6.67 68.95
C MET A 1 -52.31 7.52 67.69
N LEU A 2 -53.41 8.21 67.36
CA LEU A 2 -53.53 9.00 66.11
C LEU A 2 -52.43 10.06 65.90
N LYS A 3 -52.01 10.78 66.94
CA LYS A 3 -50.92 11.77 66.84
C LYS A 3 -49.55 11.15 66.54
N ALA A 4 -49.25 9.99 67.11
CA ALA A 4 -47.98 9.29 66.87
C ALA A 4 -47.92 8.79 65.42
N LEU A 5 -49.00 8.18 64.94
CA LEU A 5 -49.15 7.73 63.56
C LEU A 5 -49.04 8.89 62.56
N SER A 6 -49.60 10.06 62.89
CA SER A 6 -49.47 11.27 62.06
C SER A 6 -48.04 11.81 62.03
N MET A 7 -47.29 11.73 63.13
CA MET A 7 -45.89 12.16 63.16
C MET A 7 -44.98 11.19 62.39
N GLU A 8 -45.21 9.88 62.51
CA GLU A 8 -44.48 8.87 61.74
C GLU A 8 -44.73 9.00 60.23
N LEU A 9 -45.97 9.23 59.81
CA LEU A 9 -46.31 9.49 58.41
C LEU A 9 -45.62 10.75 57.86
N LYS A 10 -45.61 11.83 58.65
CA LYS A 10 -44.94 13.08 58.26
C LYS A 10 -43.44 12.88 58.11
N HIS A 11 -42.82 12.21 59.07
CA HIS A 11 -41.39 11.91 59.04
C HIS A 11 -41.01 10.98 57.87
N GLY A 12 -41.84 9.97 57.57
CA GLY A 12 -41.67 9.11 56.40
C GLY A 12 -41.77 9.86 55.08
N PHE A 13 -42.71 10.81 54.96
CA PHE A 13 -42.82 11.69 53.79
C PHE A 13 -41.60 12.60 53.63
N GLU A 14 -41.14 13.22 54.71
CA GLU A 14 -39.96 14.10 54.71
C GLU A 14 -38.69 13.33 54.31
N THR A 15 -38.52 12.11 54.81
CA THR A 15 -37.38 11.23 54.49
C THR A 15 -37.43 10.77 53.03
N SER A 16 -38.60 10.36 52.54
CA SER A 16 -38.81 9.98 51.15
C SER A 16 -38.55 11.16 50.20
N HIS A 17 -38.99 12.36 50.57
CA HIS A 17 -38.76 13.57 49.79
C HIS A 17 -37.28 13.96 49.76
N ALA A 18 -36.57 13.87 50.90
CA ALA A 18 -35.13 14.10 50.96
C ALA A 18 -34.37 13.13 50.05
N ASN A 19 -34.70 11.83 50.09
CA ASN A 19 -34.11 10.83 49.22
C ASN A 19 -34.39 11.10 47.73
N GLN A 20 -35.59 11.56 47.38
CA GLN A 20 -35.92 11.95 46.00
C GLN A 20 -35.09 13.14 45.51
N VAL A 21 -34.85 14.13 46.36
CA VAL A 21 -34.02 15.29 46.03
C VAL A 21 -32.56 14.87 45.89
N GLU A 22 -32.07 14.01 46.78
CA GLU A 22 -30.70 13.50 46.76
C GLU A 22 -30.39 12.70 45.48
N ILE A 23 -31.33 11.89 44.99
CA ILE A 23 -31.15 11.08 43.77
C ILE A 23 -31.32 11.91 42.49
N ARG A 24 -32.08 13.01 42.52
CA ARG A 24 -32.34 13.85 41.35
C ARG A 24 -31.06 14.42 40.75
N GLY A 25 -30.16 14.98 41.57
CA GLY A 25 -28.90 15.57 41.11
C GLY A 25 -28.01 14.58 40.35
N PRO A 26 -27.70 13.40 40.92
CA PRO A 26 -26.98 12.34 40.23
C PRO A 26 -27.64 11.88 38.93
N CYS A 27 -28.98 11.81 38.87
CA CYS A 27 -29.70 11.46 37.64
C CYS A 27 -29.52 12.54 36.56
N GLU A 28 -29.57 13.83 36.91
CA GLU A 28 -29.33 14.93 35.97
C GLU A 28 -27.88 14.92 35.48
N ASP A 29 -26.91 14.67 36.35
CA ASP A 29 -25.50 14.57 35.99
C ASP A 29 -25.21 13.37 35.10
N LEU A 30 -25.85 12.22 35.36
CA LEU A 30 -25.79 11.06 34.48
C LEU A 30 -26.42 11.35 33.12
N GLY A 31 -27.53 12.09 33.08
CA GLY A 31 -28.15 12.55 31.84
C GLY A 31 -27.19 13.35 30.98
N LYS A 32 -26.53 14.36 31.57
CA LYS A 32 -25.52 15.16 30.86
C LYS A 32 -24.36 14.33 30.34
N LYS A 33 -23.87 13.37 31.14
CA LYS A 33 -22.78 12.47 30.71
C LYS A 33 -23.20 11.58 29.54
N ILE A 34 -24.45 11.12 29.52
CA ILE A 34 -25.00 10.34 28.41
C ILE A 34 -25.06 11.20 27.15
N ASP A 35 -25.54 12.44 27.24
CA ASP A 35 -25.61 13.36 26.11
C ASP A 35 -24.22 13.67 25.55
N ASP A 36 -23.24 13.94 26.43
CA ASP A 36 -21.84 14.17 26.03
C ASP A 36 -21.23 12.95 25.32
N LEU A 37 -21.47 11.74 25.84
CA LEU A 37 -20.99 10.50 25.23
C LEU A 37 -21.68 10.24 23.89
N ALA A 38 -22.97 10.54 23.77
CA ALA A 38 -23.70 10.43 22.51
C ALA A 38 -23.13 11.38 21.46
N GLY A 39 -22.86 12.64 21.82
CA GLY A 39 -22.21 13.61 20.93
C GLY A 39 -20.82 13.18 20.48
N ARG A 40 -20.00 12.66 21.39
CA ARG A 40 -18.67 12.11 21.06
C ARG A 40 -18.75 10.90 20.15
N THR A 41 -19.75 10.04 20.35
CA THR A 41 -19.97 8.85 19.51
C THR A 41 -20.34 9.25 18.10
N ALA A 42 -21.26 10.20 17.94
CA ALA A 42 -21.65 10.72 16.63
C ALA A 42 -20.47 11.34 15.87
N ALA A 43 -19.62 12.13 16.55
CA ALA A 43 -18.43 12.73 15.93
C ALA A 43 -17.42 11.65 15.47
N LEU A 44 -17.20 10.61 16.28
CA LEU A 44 -16.33 9.50 15.90
C LEU A 44 -16.88 8.68 14.74
N GLU A 45 -18.20 8.49 14.68
CA GLU A 45 -18.85 7.81 13.55
C GLU A 45 -18.67 8.58 12.24
N GLU A 46 -18.79 9.91 12.29
CA GLU A 46 -18.53 10.78 11.14
C GLU A 46 -17.07 10.72 10.69
N GLU A 47 -16.12 10.82 11.64
CA GLU A 47 -14.69 10.72 11.35
C GLU A 47 -14.31 9.38 10.73
N VAL A 48 -14.83 8.28 11.29
CA VAL A 48 -14.64 6.92 10.74
C VAL A 48 -15.26 6.82 9.35
N GLY A 49 -16.42 7.45 9.12
CA GLY A 49 -17.03 7.56 7.80
C GLY A 49 -16.09 8.23 6.78
N GLY A 50 -15.52 9.39 7.14
CA GLY A 50 -14.55 10.10 6.32
C GLY A 50 -13.28 9.28 6.05
N LEU A 51 -12.71 8.65 7.08
CA LEU A 51 -11.52 7.81 6.94
C LEU A 51 -11.75 6.61 6.01
N ARG A 52 -12.95 6.01 6.02
CA ARG A 52 -13.29 4.92 5.09
C ARG A 52 -13.23 5.37 3.64
N VAL A 53 -13.74 6.57 3.34
CA VAL A 53 -13.68 7.13 1.98
C VAL A 53 -12.24 7.32 1.54
N VAL A 54 -11.41 7.95 2.38
CA VAL A 54 -9.98 8.16 2.10
C VAL A 54 -9.23 6.84 1.90
N VAL A 55 -9.56 5.81 2.67
CA VAL A 55 -8.94 4.48 2.52
C VAL A 55 -9.28 3.86 1.17
N GLU A 56 -10.53 3.96 0.72
CA GLU A 56 -10.93 3.43 -0.60
C GLU A 56 -10.28 4.21 -1.75
N GLU A 57 -10.20 5.54 -1.65
CA GLU A 57 -9.48 6.37 -2.63
C GLU A 57 -7.99 5.99 -2.71
N ASN A 58 -7.35 5.80 -1.56
CA ASN A 58 -5.94 5.38 -1.51
C ASN A 58 -5.73 3.98 -2.09
N LYS A 59 -6.64 3.04 -1.85
CA LYS A 59 -6.58 1.70 -2.47
C LYS A 59 -6.63 1.79 -3.98
N GLU A 60 -7.51 2.64 -4.51
CA GLU A 60 -7.64 2.86 -5.95
C GLU A 60 -6.37 3.48 -6.54
N GLN A 61 -5.81 4.50 -5.88
CA GLN A 61 -4.53 5.09 -6.29
C GLN A 61 -3.40 4.07 -6.32
N VAL A 62 -3.29 3.23 -5.29
CA VAL A 62 -2.29 2.14 -5.24
C VAL A 62 -2.49 1.14 -6.38
N ARG A 63 -3.74 0.81 -6.72
CA ARG A 63 -4.04 -0.06 -7.86
C ARG A 63 -3.53 0.55 -9.18
N CYS A 64 -3.90 1.80 -9.46
CA CYS A 64 -3.45 2.51 -10.66
C CYS A 64 -1.92 2.62 -10.75
N LEU A 65 -1.25 2.86 -9.62
CA LEU A 65 0.22 2.92 -9.58
C LEU A 65 0.85 1.56 -9.89
N LYS A 66 0.32 0.46 -9.36
CA LYS A 66 0.79 -0.91 -9.68
C LYS A 66 0.59 -1.26 -11.14
N GLU A 67 -0.55 -0.88 -11.72
CA GLU A 67 -0.80 -1.07 -13.16
C GLU A 67 0.18 -0.24 -14.00
N GLY A 68 0.44 1.00 -13.60
CA GLY A 68 1.46 1.84 -14.24
C GLY A 68 2.87 1.24 -14.15
N GLU A 69 3.26 0.75 -12.98
CA GLU A 69 4.57 0.11 -12.75
C GLU A 69 4.75 -1.13 -13.64
N THR A 70 3.76 -2.02 -13.67
CA THR A 70 3.82 -3.23 -14.53
C THR A 70 3.88 -2.87 -16.02
N GLY A 71 3.14 -1.85 -16.46
CA GLY A 71 3.22 -1.33 -17.84
C GLY A 71 4.59 -0.76 -18.20
N VAL A 72 5.19 0.02 -17.30
CA VAL A 72 6.55 0.58 -17.50
C VAL A 72 7.59 -0.53 -17.54
N MET A 73 7.51 -1.51 -16.62
CA MET A 73 8.42 -2.65 -16.60
C MET A 73 8.34 -3.48 -17.88
N ALA A 74 7.14 -3.76 -18.37
CA ALA A 74 6.95 -4.46 -19.65
C ALA A 74 7.56 -3.68 -20.83
N LYS A 75 7.46 -2.34 -20.80
CA LYS A 75 8.07 -1.47 -21.81
C LYS A 75 9.60 -1.49 -21.73
N ILE A 76 10.18 -1.47 -20.53
CA ILE A 76 11.63 -1.60 -20.32
C ILE A 76 12.10 -2.94 -20.86
N GLU A 77 11.44 -4.04 -20.50
CA GLU A 77 11.80 -5.37 -20.99
C GLU A 77 11.72 -5.46 -22.51
N SER A 78 10.68 -4.90 -23.13
CA SER A 78 10.57 -4.82 -24.59
C SER A 78 11.72 -4.03 -25.22
N LEU A 79 12.09 -2.88 -24.65
CA LEU A 79 13.19 -2.06 -25.14
C LEU A 79 14.54 -2.78 -24.98
N GLU A 80 14.80 -3.40 -23.83
CA GLU A 80 16.00 -4.20 -23.60
C GLU A 80 16.10 -5.37 -24.58
N ASN A 81 14.99 -6.08 -24.81
CA ASN A 81 14.95 -7.17 -25.78
C ASN A 81 15.22 -6.66 -27.20
N ASN A 82 14.67 -5.51 -27.58
CA ASN A 82 14.95 -4.88 -28.87
C ASN A 82 16.42 -4.47 -29.02
N LEU A 83 17.03 -3.92 -27.97
CA LEU A 83 18.45 -3.57 -27.95
C LEU A 83 19.34 -4.81 -28.04
N ARG A 84 18.95 -5.91 -27.39
CA ARG A 84 19.70 -7.19 -27.41
C ARG A 84 19.45 -8.02 -28.66
N ARG A 85 18.39 -7.75 -29.43
CA ARG A 85 17.95 -8.58 -30.56
C ARG A 85 19.04 -8.81 -31.61
N ASN A 86 19.95 -7.85 -31.78
CA ASN A 86 21.08 -7.95 -32.70
C ASN A 86 22.43 -8.18 -31.99
N ASN A 87 22.44 -8.30 -30.66
CA ASN A 87 23.65 -8.52 -29.88
C ASN A 87 23.85 -10.01 -29.62
N LEU A 88 24.87 -10.59 -30.27
CA LEU A 88 25.32 -11.95 -29.98
C LEU A 88 26.32 -11.93 -28.83
N ARG A 89 26.14 -12.83 -27.86
CA ARG A 89 27.11 -13.05 -26.78
C ARG A 89 27.91 -14.31 -27.07
N PHE A 90 29.20 -14.16 -27.35
CA PHE A 90 30.12 -15.28 -27.50
C PHE A 90 30.62 -15.69 -26.11
N LEU A 91 30.39 -16.95 -25.74
CA LEU A 91 30.85 -17.53 -24.47
C LEU A 91 32.17 -18.28 -24.69
N ARG A 92 33.06 -18.27 -23.70
CA ARG A 92 34.37 -18.96 -23.72
C ARG A 92 35.37 -18.43 -24.77
N VAL A 93 35.32 -17.12 -25.06
CA VAL A 93 36.40 -16.47 -25.80
C VAL A 93 37.66 -16.46 -24.92
N PRO A 94 38.83 -16.87 -25.43
CA PRO A 94 40.06 -16.86 -24.64
C PRO A 94 40.41 -15.44 -24.15
N GLU A 95 40.62 -15.31 -22.84
CA GLU A 95 41.06 -14.06 -22.23
C GLU A 95 42.52 -13.79 -22.65
N GLY A 96 42.74 -12.77 -23.48
CA GLY A 96 44.09 -12.42 -23.99
C GLY A 96 44.17 -12.18 -25.49
N LEU A 97 43.09 -12.37 -26.26
CA LEU A 97 43.03 -11.91 -27.65
C LEU A 97 43.14 -10.38 -27.70
N ALA A 98 44.11 -9.88 -28.47
CA ALA A 98 44.17 -8.45 -28.77
C ALA A 98 42.93 -8.03 -29.58
N GLU A 99 42.52 -6.77 -29.44
CA GLU A 99 41.28 -6.23 -30.03
C GLU A 99 41.23 -6.43 -31.56
N GLY A 100 42.39 -6.43 -32.25
CA GLY A 100 42.51 -6.72 -33.67
C GLY A 100 42.40 -8.20 -34.06
N GLU A 101 42.75 -9.12 -33.16
CA GLU A 101 42.73 -10.57 -33.43
C GLU A 101 41.33 -11.20 -33.25
N LEU A 102 40.46 -10.51 -32.49
CA LEU A 102 39.11 -10.97 -32.20
C LEU A 102 38.25 -11.14 -33.46
N LYS A 103 38.36 -10.22 -34.42
CA LYS A 103 37.65 -10.33 -35.72
C LYS A 103 38.06 -11.59 -36.48
N GLY A 104 39.36 -11.86 -36.59
CA GLY A 104 39.87 -13.04 -37.28
C GLY A 104 39.49 -14.34 -36.58
N PHE A 105 39.47 -14.34 -35.24
CA PHE A 105 38.97 -15.48 -34.46
C PHE A 105 37.49 -15.76 -34.70
N LEU A 106 36.64 -14.73 -34.65
CA LEU A 106 35.19 -14.88 -34.89
C LEU A 106 34.88 -15.33 -36.31
N ALA A 107 35.59 -14.80 -37.33
CA ALA A 107 35.40 -15.21 -38.73
C ALA A 107 35.73 -16.71 -38.94
N ARG A 108 36.81 -17.21 -38.32
CA ARG A 108 37.15 -18.64 -38.37
C ARG A 108 36.10 -19.50 -37.66
N LEU A 109 35.62 -19.07 -36.49
CA LEU A 109 34.60 -19.76 -35.72
C LEU A 109 33.29 -19.89 -36.52
N ILE A 110 32.83 -18.79 -37.13
CA ILE A 110 31.61 -18.78 -37.95
C ILE A 110 31.76 -19.69 -39.17
N LYS A 111 32.90 -19.63 -39.87
CA LYS A 111 33.17 -20.49 -41.02
C LYS A 111 33.15 -21.98 -40.64
N GLN A 112 33.70 -22.32 -39.48
CA GLN A 112 33.79 -23.70 -39.00
C GLN A 112 32.43 -24.25 -38.54
N GLU A 113 31.63 -23.46 -37.82
CA GLU A 113 30.38 -23.93 -37.20
C GLU A 113 29.14 -23.71 -38.08
N VAL A 114 29.11 -22.64 -38.88
CA VAL A 114 27.92 -22.24 -39.65
C VAL A 114 28.07 -22.55 -41.15
N ASN A 115 29.26 -22.96 -41.59
CA ASN A 115 29.57 -23.33 -42.98
C ASN A 115 29.20 -22.22 -44.00
N VAL A 116 29.38 -20.95 -43.60
CA VAL A 116 29.20 -19.79 -44.46
C VAL A 116 30.56 -19.37 -45.00
N GLU A 117 30.70 -19.28 -46.33
CA GLU A 117 31.88 -18.70 -46.95
C GLU A 117 31.84 -17.17 -46.81
N MET A 118 32.70 -16.63 -45.94
CA MET A 118 32.95 -15.19 -45.86
C MET A 118 34.11 -14.81 -46.77
N SER A 119 33.93 -13.79 -47.60
CA SER A 119 34.99 -13.29 -48.49
C SER A 119 36.00 -12.44 -47.71
N GLU A 120 37.24 -12.31 -48.22
CA GLU A 120 38.27 -11.45 -47.59
C GLU A 120 37.88 -9.95 -47.56
N GLU A 121 36.93 -9.54 -48.41
CA GLU A 121 36.36 -8.18 -48.37
C GLU A 121 35.42 -7.98 -47.17
N ASP A 122 34.72 -9.03 -46.72
CA ASP A 122 33.77 -8.98 -45.60
C ASP A 122 34.46 -8.90 -44.22
N ILE A 123 35.72 -9.31 -44.13
CA ILE A 123 36.48 -9.36 -42.87
C ILE A 123 37.13 -8.00 -42.54
N GLY A 124 37.17 -7.08 -43.50
CA GLY A 124 37.82 -5.78 -43.37
C GLY A 124 39.34 -5.94 -43.38
N LYS A 125 39.99 -5.45 -44.44
CA LYS A 125 41.45 -5.42 -44.54
C LYS A 125 42.03 -4.39 -43.57
N ASP A 126 42.20 -4.76 -42.32
CA ASP A 126 43.15 -4.14 -41.41
C ASP A 126 43.75 -5.27 -40.54
N ILE A 127 44.76 -5.92 -41.12
CA ILE A 127 45.77 -6.72 -40.39
C ILE A 127 46.95 -5.79 -40.14
#